data_AF-A0A6P0XEF4-F1
#
_entry.id   AF-A0A6P0XEF4-F1
#
_cell.length_a   1.000
_cell.length_b   1.000
_cell.length_c   1.000
_cell.angle_alpha   90.00
_cell.angle_beta   90.00
_cell.angle_gamma   90.00
#
_symmetry.space_group_name_H-M   'P 1'
#
loop_
_entity.id
_entity.type
_entity.pdbx_description
1 polymer ?
#
loop_
_entity_poly.entity_id
_entity_poly.type
_entity_poly.pdbx_seq_one_letter_code
_entity_poly.pdbx_strand_id
1 'polypeptide(L)'
;QYALDNYANVAEAVEGLSTEPFRIIAPDLPNGSSAGLHLSLSDQTGDSAIFEYIDGKLVIHHGAEYDVMTNSPIYEDQIPLNAYWKEIGGLTFLPGTNRASDRFARASYYLGAVPKFDDPREAVAAAFSVIRNASVPLGIADEAQPNIASTIWRTVSDHKSLTYYFESTISPNVFWVEMDNLNLQEVAEPMKLELKGHPILVGEVSAMFEPAEPFPWLAP
;
A
#
# COMPACT_ATOMS: atom_id res chain seq x y z
N GLN A 1 -4.36 -0.49 11.61
CA GLN A 1 -3.93 0.03 12.93
C GLN A 1 -3.39 -1.08 13.81
N TYR A 2 -4.21 -2.06 14.24
CA TYR A 2 -3.77 -3.15 15.13
C TYR A 2 -2.39 -3.75 14.82
N ALA A 3 -2.12 -4.14 13.57
CA ALA A 3 -0.84 -4.71 13.19
C ALA A 3 0.35 -3.75 13.39
N LEU A 4 0.18 -2.47 13.07
CA LEU A 4 1.22 -1.44 13.24
C LEU A 4 1.46 -1.10 14.72
N ASP A 5 0.43 -1.22 15.57
CA ASP A 5 0.55 -0.95 17.00
C ASP A 5 1.23 -2.08 17.78
N ASN A 6 1.11 -3.33 17.30
CA ASN A 6 1.44 -4.52 18.09
C ASN A 6 2.68 -5.28 17.62
N TYR A 7 3.18 -5.03 16.40
CA TYR A 7 4.28 -5.82 15.82
C TYR A 7 5.37 -4.92 15.24
N ALA A 8 6.63 -5.27 15.50
CA ALA A 8 7.78 -4.50 15.03
C ALA A 8 8.25 -4.92 13.63
N ASN A 9 7.93 -6.14 13.21
CA ASN A 9 8.34 -6.72 11.93
C ASN A 9 7.30 -7.71 11.38
N VAL A 10 7.48 -8.12 10.12
CA VAL A 10 6.55 -9.00 9.41
C VAL A 10 6.47 -10.38 10.07
N ALA A 11 7.60 -10.94 10.50
CA ALA A 11 7.64 -12.25 11.13
C ALA A 11 6.81 -12.30 12.43
N GLU A 12 6.93 -11.30 13.29
CA GLU A 12 6.11 -11.15 14.51
C GLU A 12 4.62 -11.02 14.17
N ALA A 13 4.28 -10.23 13.16
CA ALA A 13 2.90 -10.08 12.71
C ALA A 13 2.31 -11.39 12.17
N VAL A 14 3.09 -12.15 11.39
CA VAL A 14 2.69 -13.47 10.89
C VAL A 14 2.46 -14.43 12.04
N GLU A 15 3.40 -14.52 13.00
CA GLU A 15 3.25 -15.40 14.17
C GLU A 15 2.00 -15.04 14.99
N GLY A 16 1.82 -13.75 15.30
CA GLY A 16 0.69 -13.28 16.10
C GLY A 16 -0.65 -13.48 15.42
N LEU A 17 -0.78 -13.07 14.15
CA LEU A 17 -2.04 -13.12 13.41
C LEU A 17 -2.42 -14.54 12.98
N SER A 18 -1.45 -15.46 12.81
CA SER A 18 -1.71 -16.89 12.52
C SER A 18 -2.49 -17.60 13.64
N THR A 19 -2.50 -17.05 14.86
CA THR A 19 -3.32 -17.57 15.97
C THR A 19 -4.79 -17.20 15.86
N GLU A 20 -5.16 -16.39 14.86
CA GLU A 20 -6.49 -15.80 14.67
C GLU A 20 -7.06 -15.17 15.96
N PRO A 21 -6.36 -14.19 16.58
CA PRO A 21 -6.71 -13.66 17.89
C PRO A 21 -8.05 -12.88 17.90
N PHE A 22 -8.60 -12.59 16.72
CA PHE A 22 -9.87 -11.91 16.53
C PHE A 22 -10.57 -12.40 15.26
N ARG A 23 -11.77 -11.87 15.01
CA ARG A 23 -12.51 -12.03 13.75
C ARG A 23 -12.60 -10.69 13.04
N ILE A 24 -12.51 -10.70 11.72
CA ILE A 24 -12.72 -9.51 10.91
C ILE A 24 -14.22 -9.27 10.74
N ILE A 25 -14.66 -8.05 11.02
CA ILE A 25 -16.02 -7.57 10.75
C ILE A 25 -15.93 -6.55 9.61
N ALA A 26 -16.63 -6.82 8.52
CA ALA A 26 -16.76 -5.89 7.40
C ALA A 26 -18.15 -5.24 7.45
N PRO A 27 -18.29 -4.03 8.04
CA PRO A 27 -19.57 -3.31 8.02
C PRO A 27 -19.90 -2.82 6.59
N ASP A 28 -21.17 -2.55 6.35
CA ASP A 28 -21.58 -1.83 5.14
C ASP A 28 -21.02 -0.41 5.16
N LEU A 29 -20.39 -0.01 4.06
CA LEU A 29 -19.96 1.37 3.86
C LEU A 29 -21.18 2.27 3.62
N PRO A 30 -21.04 3.61 3.68
CA PRO A 30 -22.15 4.54 3.44
C PRO A 30 -22.87 4.39 2.09
N ASN A 31 -22.24 3.71 1.12
CA ASN A 31 -22.85 3.37 -0.17
C ASN A 31 -23.71 2.08 -0.14
N GLY A 32 -23.83 1.43 1.01
CA GLY A 32 -24.62 0.21 1.21
C GLY A 32 -23.93 -1.09 0.78
N SER A 33 -22.60 -1.08 0.56
CA SER A 33 -21.83 -2.27 0.21
C SER A 33 -20.68 -2.48 1.18
N SER A 34 -20.47 -3.72 1.62
CA SER A 34 -19.29 -4.09 2.42
C SER A 34 -18.04 -4.08 1.54
N ALA A 35 -16.89 -3.68 2.10
CA ALA A 35 -15.61 -3.69 1.39
C ALA A 35 -14.88 -5.01 1.59
N GLY A 36 -14.55 -5.70 0.49
CA GLY A 36 -13.55 -6.77 0.51
C GLY A 36 -12.15 -6.18 0.53
N LEU A 37 -11.36 -6.55 1.53
CA LEU A 37 -9.99 -6.07 1.72
C LEU A 37 -9.07 -7.24 2.11
N HIS A 38 -7.79 -7.05 1.86
CA HIS A 38 -6.70 -7.87 2.37
C HIS A 38 -5.61 -6.97 2.94
N LEU A 39 -4.76 -7.52 3.80
CA LEU A 39 -3.67 -6.79 4.45
C LEU A 39 -2.34 -7.23 3.85
N SER A 40 -1.54 -6.27 3.37
CA SER A 40 -0.12 -6.48 3.04
C SER A 40 0.76 -5.77 4.05
N LEU A 41 1.80 -6.46 4.53
CA LEU A 41 2.84 -5.93 5.41
C LEU A 41 4.21 -6.09 4.75
N SER A 42 5.11 -5.15 5.04
CA SER A 42 6.53 -5.20 4.67
C SER A 42 7.35 -4.51 5.77
N ASP A 43 8.63 -4.87 5.90
CA ASP A 43 9.49 -4.32 6.94
C ASP A 43 10.91 -3.94 6.46
N GLN A 44 11.72 -3.42 7.38
CA GLN A 44 13.09 -2.93 7.14
C GLN A 44 14.05 -4.02 6.64
N THR A 45 13.73 -5.29 6.85
CA THR A 45 14.57 -6.42 6.40
C THR A 45 14.31 -6.78 4.94
N GLY A 46 13.23 -6.24 4.35
CA GLY A 46 12.75 -6.60 3.02
C GLY A 46 11.79 -7.79 3.03
N ASP A 47 11.36 -8.26 4.21
CA ASP A 47 10.33 -9.29 4.34
C ASP A 47 8.95 -8.73 3.97
N SER A 48 8.05 -9.61 3.55
CA SER A 48 6.70 -9.26 3.10
C SER A 48 5.70 -10.35 3.45
N ALA A 49 4.48 -9.95 3.83
CA ALA A 49 3.38 -10.90 4.04
C ALA A 49 2.05 -10.34 3.57
N ILE A 50 1.20 -11.23 3.05
CA ILE A 50 -0.15 -10.93 2.56
C ILE A 50 -1.13 -11.84 3.31
N PHE A 51 -2.15 -11.22 3.90
CA PHE A 51 -3.18 -11.86 4.71
C PHE A 51 -4.54 -11.69 4.02
N GLU A 52 -5.12 -12.81 3.58
CA GLU A 52 -6.42 -12.85 2.90
C GLU A 52 -7.40 -13.72 3.69
N TYR A 53 -8.66 -13.27 3.82
CA TYR A 53 -9.72 -14.12 4.34
C TYR A 53 -10.54 -14.67 3.17
N ILE A 54 -10.31 -15.93 2.82
CA ILE A 54 -10.96 -16.63 1.69
C ILE A 54 -11.94 -17.63 2.28
N ASP A 55 -13.22 -17.51 1.92
CA ASP A 55 -14.32 -18.31 2.48
C ASP A 55 -14.31 -18.35 4.02
N GLY A 56 -13.96 -17.21 4.63
CA GLY A 56 -13.88 -17.03 6.09
C GLY A 56 -12.65 -17.63 6.76
N LYS A 57 -11.67 -18.14 6.00
CA LYS A 57 -10.41 -18.70 6.52
C LYS A 57 -9.25 -17.78 6.20
N LEU A 58 -8.36 -17.59 7.18
CA LEU A 58 -7.13 -16.85 6.99
C LEU A 58 -6.15 -17.66 6.12
N VAL A 59 -5.68 -17.05 5.03
CA VAL A 59 -4.61 -17.54 4.16
C VAL A 59 -3.48 -16.51 4.21
N ILE A 60 -2.27 -16.99 4.47
CA ILE A 60 -1.08 -16.14 4.62
C ILE A 60 -0.04 -16.56 3.59
N HIS A 61 0.44 -15.59 2.79
CA HIS A 61 1.63 -15.73 1.98
C HIS A 61 2.73 -14.90 2.64
N HIS A 62 3.84 -15.52 3.04
CA HIS A 62 4.93 -14.87 3.78
C HIS A 62 6.28 -15.21 3.16
N GLY A 63 7.04 -14.17 2.81
CA GLY A 63 8.34 -14.27 2.16
C GLY A 63 8.69 -13.00 1.39
N ALA A 64 9.98 -12.69 1.30
CA ALA A 64 10.50 -11.52 0.59
C ALA A 64 10.21 -11.54 -0.93
N GLU A 65 9.88 -12.70 -1.50
CA GLU A 65 9.47 -12.84 -2.90
C GLU A 65 8.06 -12.30 -3.19
N TYR A 66 7.25 -12.02 -2.17
CA TYR A 66 5.89 -11.48 -2.30
C TYR A 66 5.89 -9.95 -2.31
N ASP A 67 6.74 -9.37 -3.16
CA ASP A 67 7.06 -7.93 -3.23
C ASP A 67 6.08 -7.09 -4.07
N VAL A 68 5.11 -7.75 -4.73
CA VAL A 68 4.03 -7.11 -5.48
C VAL A 68 2.71 -7.78 -5.12
N MET A 69 1.68 -6.95 -4.89
CA MET A 69 0.29 -7.36 -4.67
C MET A 69 -0.65 -6.39 -5.41
N THR A 70 -1.76 -6.92 -5.93
CA THR A 70 -2.90 -6.11 -6.38
C THR A 70 -4.19 -6.57 -5.71
N ASN A 71 -5.29 -5.83 -5.88
CA ASN A 71 -6.53 -6.06 -5.14
C ASN A 71 -7.38 -7.26 -5.61
N SER A 72 -7.12 -7.82 -6.80
CA SER A 72 -7.88 -8.98 -7.31
C SER A 72 -7.12 -9.66 -8.46
N PRO A 73 -7.27 -10.97 -8.69
CA PRO A 73 -7.98 -11.97 -7.88
C PRO A 73 -7.28 -12.23 -6.52
N ILE A 74 -7.63 -13.30 -5.80
CA ILE A 74 -6.85 -13.74 -4.62
C ILE A 74 -5.38 -13.93 -4.99
N TYR A 75 -4.48 -13.79 -4.03
CA TYR A 75 -3.06 -13.73 -4.31
C TYR A 75 -2.51 -14.99 -4.99
N GLU A 76 -3.01 -16.17 -4.61
CA GLU A 76 -2.62 -17.46 -5.22
C GLU A 76 -2.86 -17.48 -6.74
N ASP A 77 -3.90 -16.79 -7.23
CA ASP A 77 -4.20 -16.67 -8.66
C ASP A 77 -3.37 -15.57 -9.35
N GLN A 78 -2.89 -14.56 -8.61
CA GLN A 78 -2.06 -13.48 -9.18
C GLN A 78 -0.69 -14.00 -9.64
N ILE A 79 -0.10 -14.94 -8.90
CA ILE A 79 1.22 -15.53 -9.17
C ILE A 79 1.29 -16.18 -10.57
N PRO A 80 0.42 -17.16 -10.92
CA PRO A 80 0.47 -17.81 -12.24
C PRO A 80 0.11 -16.86 -13.39
N LEU A 81 -0.80 -15.89 -13.17
CA LEU A 81 -1.10 -14.86 -14.17
C LEU A 81 0.15 -14.03 -14.53
N ASN A 82 0.99 -13.74 -13.54
CA ASN A 82 2.25 -13.04 -13.77
C ASN A 82 3.32 -13.93 -14.42
N ALA A 83 3.33 -15.24 -14.12
CA ALA A 83 4.30 -16.18 -14.70
C ALA A 83 4.23 -16.19 -16.24
N TYR A 84 3.03 -16.15 -16.82
CA TYR A 84 2.83 -16.02 -18.27
C TYR A 84 3.49 -14.75 -18.86
N TRP A 85 3.36 -13.60 -18.19
CA TRP A 85 3.97 -12.35 -18.65
C TRP A 85 5.50 -12.36 -18.51
N LYS A 86 6.03 -13.04 -17.50
CA LYS A 86 7.48 -13.25 -17.34
C LYS A 86 8.07 -14.04 -18.51
N GLU A 87 7.37 -15.04 -19.03
CA GLU A 87 7.82 -15.83 -20.19
C GLU A 87 7.92 -15.00 -21.48
N ILE A 88 6.99 -14.05 -21.69
CA ILE A 88 7.02 -13.15 -22.86
C ILE A 88 8.21 -12.19 -22.80
N GLY A 89 8.60 -11.78 -21.59
CA GLY A 89 9.64 -10.81 -21.32
C GLY A 89 9.16 -9.36 -21.49
N GLY A 90 9.28 -8.54 -20.44
CA GLY A 90 8.68 -7.20 -20.42
C GLY A 90 9.28 -6.19 -21.39
N LEU A 91 10.47 -6.45 -21.97
CA LEU A 91 11.01 -5.66 -23.08
C LEU A 91 10.32 -5.97 -24.41
N THR A 92 9.75 -7.17 -24.56
CA THR A 92 8.98 -7.58 -25.74
C THR A 92 7.57 -7.01 -25.68
N PHE A 93 6.88 -7.25 -24.57
CA PHE A 93 5.50 -6.79 -24.37
C PHE A 93 5.14 -6.79 -22.89
N LEU A 94 4.37 -5.78 -22.48
CA LEU A 94 3.66 -5.74 -21.21
C LEU A 94 2.20 -5.38 -21.43
N PRO A 95 1.27 -5.97 -20.66
CA PRO A 95 -0.13 -5.62 -20.77
C PRO A 95 -0.36 -4.20 -20.24
N GLY A 96 -1.03 -3.36 -21.03
CA GLY A 96 -1.16 -1.92 -20.78
C GLY A 96 -2.50 -1.47 -20.20
N THR A 97 -3.41 -2.38 -19.87
CA THR A 97 -4.74 -1.99 -19.36
C THR A 97 -4.72 -1.67 -17.85
N ASN A 98 -5.86 -1.25 -17.31
CA ASN A 98 -6.02 -0.95 -15.89
C ASN A 98 -6.43 -2.17 -15.04
N ARG A 99 -6.57 -3.35 -15.66
CA ARG A 99 -6.85 -4.60 -14.93
C ARG A 99 -5.80 -4.85 -13.86
N ALA A 100 -6.21 -5.43 -12.74
CA ALA A 100 -5.32 -5.73 -11.64
C ALA A 100 -4.17 -6.66 -12.07
N SER A 101 -4.44 -7.72 -12.85
CA SER A 101 -3.41 -8.59 -13.45
C SER A 101 -2.37 -7.83 -14.28
N ASP A 102 -2.80 -6.83 -15.03
CA ASP A 102 -1.93 -6.07 -15.93
C ASP A 102 -1.04 -5.11 -15.11
N ARG A 103 -1.62 -4.48 -14.09
CA ARG A 103 -0.88 -3.66 -13.12
C ARG A 103 0.14 -4.50 -12.36
N PHE A 104 -0.23 -5.71 -11.94
CA PHE A 104 0.67 -6.66 -11.30
C PHE A 104 1.85 -6.99 -12.20
N ALA A 105 1.59 -7.35 -13.46
CA ALA A 105 2.64 -7.69 -14.41
C ALA A 105 3.61 -6.54 -14.68
N ARG A 106 3.08 -5.31 -14.86
CA ARG A 106 3.92 -4.12 -15.04
C ARG A 106 4.75 -3.82 -13.79
N ALA A 107 4.13 -3.81 -12.61
CA ALA A 107 4.83 -3.54 -11.35
C ALA A 107 5.92 -4.59 -11.08
N SER A 108 5.60 -5.88 -11.21
CA SER A 108 6.55 -6.98 -11.01
C SER A 108 7.73 -6.91 -11.98
N TYR A 109 7.47 -6.61 -13.25
CA TYR A 109 8.54 -6.43 -14.22
C TYR A 109 9.43 -5.22 -13.90
N TYR A 110 8.84 -4.04 -13.70
CA TYR A 110 9.64 -2.83 -13.48
C TYR A 110 10.38 -2.85 -12.14
N LEU A 111 9.81 -3.44 -11.09
CA LEU A 111 10.49 -3.62 -9.81
C LEU A 111 11.77 -4.47 -9.97
N GLY A 112 11.71 -5.53 -10.77
CA GLY A 112 12.89 -6.37 -11.07
C GLY A 112 13.86 -5.77 -12.10
N ALA A 113 13.41 -4.83 -12.94
CA ALA A 113 14.20 -4.24 -14.02
C ALA A 113 14.91 -2.94 -13.61
N VAL A 114 14.35 -2.20 -12.65
CA VAL A 114 14.95 -0.99 -12.09
C VAL A 114 16.26 -1.36 -11.37
N PRO A 115 17.35 -0.60 -11.56
CA PRO A 115 18.61 -0.89 -10.86
C PRO A 115 18.48 -0.65 -9.36
N LYS A 116 19.33 -1.32 -8.58
CA LYS A 116 19.45 -1.03 -7.15
C LYS A 116 20.21 0.28 -6.98
N PHE A 117 19.59 1.25 -6.31
CA PHE A 117 20.18 2.55 -6.04
C PHE A 117 20.74 2.60 -4.61
N ASP A 118 21.96 3.13 -4.46
CA ASP A 118 22.54 3.39 -3.14
C ASP A 118 22.07 4.74 -2.57
N ASP A 119 21.73 5.71 -3.43
CA ASP A 119 21.14 6.99 -3.02
C ASP A 119 19.64 6.78 -2.69
N PRO A 120 19.21 7.02 -1.42
CA PRO A 120 17.81 6.90 -1.03
C PRO A 120 16.87 7.75 -1.89
N ARG A 121 17.30 8.92 -2.36
CA ARG A 121 16.48 9.79 -3.22
C ARG A 121 16.19 9.14 -4.57
N GLU A 122 17.19 8.49 -5.16
CA GLU A 122 17.03 7.78 -6.43
C GLU A 122 16.15 6.53 -6.23
N ALA A 123 16.33 5.79 -5.12
CA ALA A 123 15.50 4.65 -4.77
C ALA A 123 14.01 5.04 -4.60
N VAL A 124 13.73 6.10 -3.85
CA VAL A 124 12.37 6.65 -3.67
C VAL A 124 11.79 7.13 -4.99
N ALA A 125 12.58 7.84 -5.82
CA ALA A 125 12.13 8.28 -7.15
C ALA A 125 11.77 7.09 -8.05
N ALA A 126 12.55 6.01 -7.99
CA ALA A 126 12.28 4.80 -8.73
C ALA A 126 10.99 4.11 -8.25
N ALA A 127 10.79 3.96 -6.93
CA ALA A 127 9.55 3.45 -6.37
C ALA A 127 8.32 4.28 -6.83
N PHE A 128 8.41 5.61 -6.75
CA PHE A 128 7.38 6.51 -7.28
C PHE A 128 7.12 6.31 -8.77
N SER A 129 8.16 6.10 -9.58
CA SER A 129 8.01 5.87 -11.02
C SER A 129 7.21 4.59 -11.32
N VAL A 130 7.47 3.50 -10.58
CA VAL A 130 6.79 2.21 -10.75
C VAL A 130 5.33 2.32 -10.31
N ILE A 131 5.06 2.88 -9.12
CA ILE A 131 3.67 3.00 -8.64
C ILE A 131 2.84 3.99 -9.47
N ARG A 132 3.46 5.03 -10.05
CA ARG A 132 2.80 5.90 -11.05
C ARG A 132 2.47 5.14 -12.33
N ASN A 133 3.35 4.26 -12.81
CA ASN A 133 3.08 3.39 -13.98
C ASN A 133 1.93 2.39 -13.74
N ALA A 134 1.83 1.87 -12.51
CA ALA A 134 0.76 0.98 -12.11
C ALA A 134 -0.55 1.71 -11.72
N SER A 135 -0.55 3.04 -11.63
CA SER A 135 -1.74 3.82 -11.26
C SER A 135 -2.78 3.82 -12.38
N VAL A 136 -4.06 3.90 -11.98
CA VAL A 136 -5.18 4.09 -12.91
C VAL A 136 -5.38 5.60 -13.09
N PRO A 137 -5.44 6.12 -14.34
CA PRO A 137 -5.65 7.54 -14.59
C PRO A 137 -6.90 8.09 -13.89
N LEU A 138 -6.79 9.31 -13.37
CA LEU A 138 -7.89 10.00 -12.70
C LEU A 138 -9.07 10.23 -13.65
N GLY A 139 -10.27 9.89 -13.20
CA GLY A 139 -11.51 9.99 -13.98
C GLY A 139 -11.87 8.72 -14.75
N ILE A 140 -11.00 7.72 -14.80
CA ILE A 140 -11.34 6.40 -15.35
C ILE A 140 -12.06 5.57 -14.29
N ALA A 141 -13.21 5.03 -14.69
CA ALA A 141 -13.94 3.98 -13.99
C ALA A 141 -14.48 3.00 -15.05
N ASP A 142 -14.63 1.74 -14.67
CA ASP A 142 -15.26 0.72 -15.52
C ASP A 142 -16.53 0.22 -14.81
N GLU A 143 -17.70 0.55 -15.36
CA GLU A 143 -18.99 0.10 -14.78
C GLU A 143 -19.15 -1.42 -14.81
N ALA A 144 -18.52 -2.10 -15.77
CA ALA A 144 -18.54 -3.56 -15.86
C ALA A 144 -17.49 -4.21 -14.93
N GLN A 145 -16.49 -3.46 -14.49
CA GLN A 145 -15.44 -3.91 -13.57
C GLN A 145 -15.24 -2.87 -12.45
N PRO A 146 -16.13 -2.82 -11.44
CA PRO A 146 -16.13 -1.78 -10.41
C PRO A 146 -14.84 -1.75 -9.56
N ASN A 147 -14.06 -2.84 -9.58
CA ASN A 147 -12.75 -2.91 -8.94
C ASN A 147 -11.66 -2.10 -9.67
N ILE A 148 -11.95 -1.57 -10.87
CA ILE A 148 -11.09 -0.63 -11.58
C ILE A 148 -11.57 0.78 -11.26
N ALA A 149 -10.90 1.40 -10.28
CA ALA A 149 -11.16 2.76 -9.85
C ALA A 149 -9.94 3.66 -10.08
N SER A 150 -10.21 4.96 -10.24
CA SER A 150 -9.19 6.00 -10.36
C SER A 150 -8.25 6.02 -9.16
N THR A 151 -6.94 6.17 -9.40
CA THR A 151 -5.98 6.43 -8.33
C THR A 151 -6.16 7.86 -7.79
N ILE A 152 -6.41 7.98 -6.48
CA ILE A 152 -6.65 9.27 -5.81
C ILE A 152 -5.42 9.81 -5.07
N TRP A 153 -4.53 8.91 -4.63
CA TRP A 153 -3.24 9.24 -4.02
C TRP A 153 -2.30 8.03 -4.09
N ARG A 154 -1.04 8.25 -3.76
CA ARG A 154 0.01 7.24 -3.65
C ARG A 154 0.85 7.52 -2.41
N THR A 155 1.41 6.45 -1.85
CA THR A 155 2.36 6.54 -0.74
C THR A 155 3.60 5.74 -1.08
N VAL A 156 4.74 6.16 -0.54
CA VAL A 156 6.01 5.42 -0.58
C VAL A 156 6.59 5.48 0.82
N SER A 157 7.01 4.34 1.36
CA SER A 157 7.63 4.26 2.68
C SER A 157 9.11 3.92 2.51
N ASP A 158 10.00 4.82 2.92
CA ASP A 158 11.41 4.47 3.10
C ASP A 158 11.57 3.86 4.48
N HIS A 159 11.61 2.53 4.52
CA HIS A 159 11.74 1.78 5.76
C HIS A 159 13.08 2.04 6.47
N LYS A 160 14.15 2.35 5.72
CA LYS A 160 15.49 2.53 6.26
C LYS A 160 15.66 3.89 6.92
N SER A 161 15.12 4.95 6.32
CA SER A 161 15.14 6.30 6.89
C SER A 161 13.90 6.64 7.72
N LEU A 162 12.97 5.71 7.87
CA LEU A 162 11.68 5.91 8.53
C LEU A 162 10.97 7.18 8.00
N THR A 163 10.83 7.26 6.68
CA THR A 163 10.21 8.41 6.01
C THR A 163 8.99 7.96 5.23
N TYR A 164 7.85 8.62 5.47
CA TYR A 164 6.59 8.31 4.79
C TYR A 164 6.21 9.42 3.82
N TYR A 165 6.25 9.11 2.54
CA TYR A 165 5.93 10.03 1.45
C TYR A 165 4.46 9.88 1.03
N PHE A 166 3.84 11.00 0.68
CA PHE A 166 2.46 11.05 0.19
C PHE A 166 2.34 11.94 -1.04
N GLU A 167 1.63 11.46 -2.05
CA GLU A 167 1.32 12.18 -3.28
C GLU A 167 -0.17 12.09 -3.60
N SER A 168 -0.88 13.21 -3.67
CA SER A 168 -2.25 13.25 -4.20
C SER A 168 -2.25 13.36 -5.72
N THR A 169 -3.19 12.73 -6.42
CA THR A 169 -3.27 12.84 -7.90
C THR A 169 -3.84 14.17 -8.38
N ILE A 170 -4.37 14.99 -7.49
CA ILE A 170 -4.93 16.32 -7.77
C ILE A 170 -4.10 17.47 -7.19
N SER A 171 -2.98 17.16 -6.54
CA SER A 171 -1.99 18.15 -6.09
C SER A 171 -0.70 17.93 -6.86
N PRO A 172 -0.08 18.96 -7.46
CA PRO A 172 1.10 18.79 -8.31
C PRO A 172 2.41 18.58 -7.53
N ASN A 173 2.34 18.19 -6.26
CA ASN A 173 3.47 18.11 -5.33
C ASN A 173 3.44 16.83 -4.49
N VAL A 174 4.62 16.49 -3.96
CA VAL A 174 4.83 15.42 -2.97
C VAL A 174 5.28 16.06 -1.66
N PHE A 175 4.77 15.54 -0.55
CA PHE A 175 5.29 15.83 0.79
C PHE A 175 5.65 14.54 1.50
N TRP A 176 6.38 14.65 2.60
CA TRP A 176 6.74 13.50 3.43
C TRP A 176 6.75 13.86 4.90
N VAL A 177 6.76 12.81 5.73
CA VAL A 177 6.89 12.89 7.17
C VAL A 177 8.06 12.03 7.58
N GLU A 178 9.05 12.65 8.21
CA GLU A 178 10.15 11.92 8.86
C GLU A 178 9.69 11.50 10.26
N MET A 179 9.65 10.20 10.52
CA MET A 179 9.09 9.68 11.78
C MET A 179 9.89 10.14 13.01
N ASP A 180 11.20 10.39 12.84
CA ASP A 180 12.08 10.93 13.89
C ASP A 180 11.68 12.34 14.35
N ASN A 181 10.92 13.08 13.53
CA ASN A 181 10.40 14.41 13.90
C ASN A 181 9.07 14.33 14.68
N LEU A 182 8.47 13.14 14.84
CA LEU A 182 7.23 12.94 15.57
C LEU A 182 7.50 12.56 17.03
N ASN A 183 6.69 13.09 17.95
CA ASN A 183 6.67 12.61 19.33
C ASN A 183 5.71 11.42 19.46
N LEU A 184 6.27 10.21 19.49
CA LEU A 184 5.51 8.94 19.59
C LEU A 184 5.57 8.31 20.99
N GLN A 185 5.85 9.12 22.03
CA GLN A 185 5.80 8.64 23.41
C GLN A 185 4.36 8.31 23.83
N GLU A 186 4.19 7.36 24.76
CA GLU A 186 2.87 6.88 25.24
C GLU A 186 1.96 8.02 25.76
N VAL A 187 2.55 9.08 26.31
CA VAL A 187 1.83 10.24 26.86
C VAL A 187 1.67 11.40 25.87
N ALA A 188 2.12 11.24 24.62
CA ALA A 188 2.00 12.28 23.60
C ALA A 188 0.54 12.45 23.16
N GLU A 189 0.14 13.69 22.87
CA GLU A 189 -1.18 13.96 22.30
C GLU A 189 -1.27 13.40 20.87
N PRO A 190 -2.40 12.78 20.47
CA PRO A 190 -2.60 12.39 19.09
C PRO A 190 -2.62 13.61 18.18
N MET A 191 -1.97 13.46 17.03
CA MET A 191 -1.75 14.54 16.08
C MET A 191 -2.39 14.23 14.73
N LYS A 192 -2.85 15.25 14.01
CA LYS A 192 -3.47 15.12 12.69
C LYS A 192 -2.93 16.15 11.71
N LEU A 193 -2.64 15.69 10.50
CA LEU A 193 -2.44 16.54 9.33
C LEU A 193 -3.76 16.61 8.55
N GLU A 194 -4.38 17.78 8.46
CA GLU A 194 -5.63 17.96 7.71
C GLU A 194 -5.36 18.02 6.20
N LEU A 195 -5.98 17.10 5.46
CA LEU A 195 -5.85 17.03 3.99
C LEU A 195 -7.18 17.35 3.27
N LYS A 196 -8.28 17.50 4.02
CA LYS A 196 -9.56 17.97 3.48
C LYS A 196 -9.40 19.39 2.95
N GLY A 197 -9.90 19.63 1.74
CA GLY A 197 -9.71 20.92 1.05
C GLY A 197 -8.45 20.96 0.18
N HIS A 198 -7.70 19.86 0.09
CA HIS A 198 -6.56 19.69 -0.81
C HIS A 198 -5.48 20.78 -0.63
N PRO A 199 -4.96 20.97 0.61
CA PRO A 199 -3.90 21.93 0.83
C PRO A 199 -2.66 21.58 -0.02
N ILE A 200 -1.96 22.61 -0.46
CA ILE A 200 -0.70 22.44 -1.17
C ILE A 200 0.40 22.26 -0.14
N LEU A 201 0.83 21.02 0.03
CA LEU A 201 1.93 20.62 0.90
C LEU A 201 3.13 20.21 0.06
N VAL A 202 4.34 20.57 0.50
CA VAL A 202 5.61 20.30 -0.18
C VAL A 202 6.67 20.09 0.88
N GLY A 203 7.53 19.09 0.68
CA GLY A 203 8.66 18.89 1.58
C GLY A 203 8.31 18.04 2.80
N GLU A 204 9.13 18.18 3.84
CA GLU A 204 8.87 17.62 5.17
C GLU A 204 7.78 18.45 5.86
N VAL A 205 6.74 17.79 6.40
CA VAL A 205 5.57 18.48 6.97
C VAL A 205 5.20 18.03 8.39
N SER A 206 6.07 17.32 9.10
CA SER A 206 5.83 16.86 10.49
C SER A 206 5.38 18.00 11.42
N ALA A 207 5.99 19.18 11.28
CA ALA A 207 5.67 20.36 12.08
C ALA A 207 4.29 20.99 11.77
N MET A 208 3.60 20.53 10.71
CA MET A 208 2.26 21.02 10.34
C MET A 208 1.13 20.18 10.94
N PHE A 209 1.46 19.12 11.67
CA PHE A 209 0.46 18.35 12.40
C PHE A 209 -0.06 19.17 13.58
N GLU A 210 -1.38 19.09 13.82
CA GLU A 210 -2.05 19.77 14.92
C GLU A 210 -2.69 18.74 15.87
N PRO A 211 -2.77 19.02 17.19
CA PRO A 211 -3.45 18.12 18.12
C PRO A 211 -4.90 17.86 17.71
N ALA A 212 -5.32 16.59 17.75
CA ALA A 212 -6.66 16.19 17.38
C ALA A 212 -7.09 14.91 18.10
N GLU A 213 -8.40 14.77 18.35
CA GLU A 213 -8.96 13.52 18.85
C GLU A 213 -8.83 12.41 17.77
N PRO A 214 -8.43 11.18 18.16
CA PRO A 214 -8.48 10.03 17.26
C PRO A 214 -9.88 9.84 16.66
N PHE A 215 -9.94 9.57 15.35
CA PHE A 215 -11.22 9.36 14.69
C PHE A 215 -11.89 8.05 15.17
N PRO A 216 -13.23 8.01 15.25
CA PRO A 216 -13.93 6.78 15.59
C PRO A 216 -13.85 5.78 14.43
N TRP A 217 -13.65 4.50 14.75
CA TRP A 217 -13.80 3.41 13.77
C TRP A 217 -15.27 3.21 13.40
N LEU A 218 -15.53 2.79 12.15
CA LEU A 218 -16.90 2.54 11.65
C LEU A 218 -17.60 1.38 12.36
N ALA A 219 -16.82 0.41 12.84
CA ALA A 219 -17.28 -0.74 13.60
C ALA A 219 -16.29 -1.04 14.75
N PRO A 220 -16.73 -1.77 15.79
CA PRO A 220 -15.91 -2.18 16.93
C PRO A 220 -14.74 -3.12 16.56
#